data_AF-A0A645EE48-F1
#
_entry.id   AF-A0A645EE48-F1
#
_cell.length_a   1.000
_cell.length_b   1.000
_cell.length_c   1.000
_cell.angle_alpha   90.00
_cell.angle_beta   90.00
_cell.angle_gamma   90.00
#
_symmetry.space_group_name_H-M   'P 1'
#
loop_
_entity.id
_entity.type
_entity.pdbx_description
1 polymer ?
#
loop_
_entity_poly.entity_id
_entity_poly.type
_entity_poly.pdbx_seq_one_letter_code
_entity_poly.pdbx_strand_id
1 'polypeptide(L)'
;MKIIGTEKVMTIGKELEIRRTLSKSHLYSSAFVIDTQDEDENGIPQTFTLTGAGWGHGVGLCQIGAAIMSEKGYRYHDILAHYYPDSKIITNY
;
A
#
# COMPACT_ATOMS: atom_id res chain seq x y z
N MET A 1 1.64 2.79 13.59
CA MET A 1 2.16 4.17 13.48
C MET A 1 1.62 5.01 14.63
N LYS A 2 2.42 5.90 15.21
CA LYS A 2 2.00 6.84 16.25
C LYS A 2 2.13 8.27 15.71
N ILE A 3 1.05 9.05 15.78
CA ILE A 3 1.00 10.46 15.40
C ILE A 3 0.87 11.27 16.69
N ILE A 4 1.72 12.29 16.84
CA ILE A 4 1.76 13.18 18.00
C ILE A 4 1.50 14.59 17.48
N GLY A 5 0.32 15.13 17.76
CA GLY A 5 -0.02 16.52 17.52
C GLY A 5 -0.04 17.32 18.81
N THR A 6 -0.11 18.65 18.69
CA THR A 6 -0.20 19.58 19.82
C THR A 6 -1.45 19.37 20.67
N GLU A 7 -2.57 18.96 20.05
CA GLU A 7 -3.84 18.72 20.74
C GLU A 7 -4.13 17.24 21.06
N LYS A 8 -3.54 16.31 20.30
CA LYS A 8 -3.92 14.90 20.37
C LYS A 8 -2.78 13.96 19.99
N VAL A 9 -2.69 12.83 20.70
CA VAL A 9 -1.88 11.67 20.32
C VAL A 9 -2.78 10.56 19.80
N MET A 10 -2.42 9.95 18.67
CA MET A 10 -3.16 8.85 18.05
C MET A 10 -2.23 7.72 17.64
N THR A 11 -2.65 6.47 17.90
CA THR A 11 -1.97 5.27 17.39
C THR A 11 -2.87 4.61 16.35
N ILE A 12 -2.35 4.44 15.13
CA ILE A 12 -3.05 3.82 14.00
C ILE A 12 -2.29 2.55 13.62
N GLY A 13 -2.94 1.39 13.78
CA GLY A 13 -2.29 0.09 13.61
C GLY A 13 -2.67 -0.70 12.36
N LYS A 14 -3.88 -0.51 11.82
CA LYS A 14 -4.39 -1.28 10.68
C LYS A 14 -4.10 -0.55 9.36
N GLU A 15 -3.68 -1.29 8.33
CA GLU A 15 -3.34 -0.73 7.01
C GLU A 15 -4.44 0.18 6.45
N LEU A 16 -5.69 -0.30 6.45
CA LEU A 16 -6.82 0.46 5.93
C LEU A 16 -7.06 1.76 6.72
N GLU A 17 -6.86 1.71 8.04
CA GLU A 17 -6.99 2.90 8.90
C GLU A 17 -5.90 3.92 8.58
N ILE A 18 -4.65 3.49 8.37
CA ILE A 18 -3.56 4.39 7.95
C ILE A 18 -3.92 5.09 6.64
N ARG A 19 -4.42 4.34 5.65
CA ARG A 19 -4.77 4.87 4.34
C ARG A 19 -5.96 5.84 4.39
N ARG A 20 -6.90 5.62 5.32
CA ARG A 20 -8.08 6.47 5.56
C ARG A 20 -7.76 7.72 6.36
N THR A 21 -6.88 7.63 7.35
CA THR A 21 -6.60 8.77 8.22
C THR A 21 -5.74 9.82 7.55
N LEU A 22 -4.84 9.42 6.63
CA LEU A 22 -3.88 10.31 5.98
C LEU A 22 -4.35 10.90 4.64
N SER A 23 -5.59 10.62 4.21
CA SER A 23 -6.17 11.16 2.98
C SER A 23 -7.67 11.37 3.13
N LYS A 24 -8.23 12.40 2.50
CA LYS A 24 -9.69 12.63 2.46
C LYS A 24 -10.44 11.51 1.73
N SER A 25 -9.77 10.84 0.80
CA SER A 25 -10.26 9.63 0.15
C SER A 25 -9.58 8.42 0.79
N HIS A 26 -8.51 7.93 0.17
CA HIS A 26 -7.66 6.84 0.64
C HIS A 26 -6.29 6.98 -0.02
N LEU A 27 -5.22 6.70 0.71
CA LEU A 27 -3.91 6.48 0.06
C LEU A 27 -3.97 5.24 -0.86
N TYR A 28 -3.24 5.26 -1.98
CA TYR A 28 -3.21 4.16 -2.94
C TYR A 28 -2.68 2.85 -2.33
N SER A 29 -1.72 2.94 -1.41
CA SER A 29 -1.15 1.82 -0.67
C SER A 29 -0.66 2.30 0.71
N SER A 30 -0.18 1.36 1.53
CA SER A 30 0.58 1.65 2.76
C SER A 30 2.09 1.75 2.52
N ALA A 31 2.56 1.59 1.28
CA ALA A 31 3.96 1.65 0.92
C ALA A 31 4.32 3.09 0.51
N PHE A 32 4.70 3.90 1.50
CA PHE A 32 5.10 5.30 1.31
C PHE A 32 6.17 5.73 2.31
N VAL A 33 6.89 6.78 1.94
CA VAL A 33 7.79 7.56 2.80
C VAL A 33 7.18 8.93 3.06
N ILE A 34 7.61 9.58 4.13
CA ILE A 34 7.13 10.90 4.54
C ILE A 34 8.33 11.83 4.61
N ASP A 35 8.24 12.95 3.88
CA ASP A 35 9.17 14.07 3.96
C ASP A 35 8.48 15.24 4.67
N THR A 36 9.24 15.95 5.52
CA THR A 36 8.75 17.08 6.31
C THR A 36 9.41 18.38 5.85
N GLN A 37 8.63 19.46 5.77
CA GLN A 37 9.09 20.78 5.34
C GLN A 37 8.42 21.89 6.17
N ASP A 38 8.95 23.10 6.03
CA ASP A 38 8.44 24.32 6.64
C ASP A 38 8.32 24.21 8.16
N GLU A 39 9.44 24.13 8.87
CA GLU A 39 9.43 24.10 10.34
C GLU A 39 9.09 25.48 10.92
N ASP A 40 8.28 25.50 11.98
CA ASP A 40 8.01 26.71 12.76
C ASP A 40 9.15 27.04 13.75
N GLU A 41 8.99 28.12 14.53
CA GLU A 41 9.96 28.55 15.55
C GLU A 41 10.22 27.51 16.66
N ASN A 42 9.36 26.49 16.80
CA ASN A 42 9.49 25.40 17.76
C ASN A 42 10.04 24.11 17.10
N GLY A 43 10.40 24.16 15.82
CA GLY A 43 10.87 22.99 15.06
C GLY A 43 9.76 22.02 14.65
N ILE A 44 8.49 22.47 14.63
CA ILE A 44 7.36 21.63 14.23
C ILE A 44 7.14 21.77 12.72
N PRO A 45 7.18 20.66 11.94
CA PRO A 45 6.90 20.72 10.51
C PRO A 45 5.47 21.13 10.20
N GLN A 46 5.29 22.09 9.30
CA GLN A 46 3.96 22.53 8.86
C GLN A 46 3.48 21.77 7.60
N THR A 47 4.41 21.22 6.82
CA THR A 47 4.09 20.50 5.57
C THR A 47 4.62 19.07 5.61
N PHE A 48 3.77 18.11 5.23
CA PHE A 48 4.11 16.69 5.09
C PHE A 48 3.84 16.23 3.66
N THR A 49 4.87 15.75 2.98
CA THR A 49 4.76 15.17 1.64
C THR A 49 4.85 13.66 1.74
N LEU A 50 3.83 12.95 1.25
CA LEU A 50 3.79 11.50 1.25
C LEU A 50 4.09 10.98 -0.16
N THR A 51 5.21 10.28 -0.32
CA THR A 51 5.62 9.70 -1.59
C THR A 51 5.51 8.18 -1.50
N GLY A 52 4.67 7.57 -2.33
CA GLY A 52 4.39 6.13 -2.25
C GLY A 52 4.40 5.40 -3.59
N ALA A 53 4.24 4.08 -3.50
CA ALA A 53 4.25 3.18 -4.65
C ALA A 53 3.15 2.11 -4.56
N GLY A 54 2.73 1.62 -5.72
CA GLY A 54 1.71 0.58 -5.85
C GLY A 54 0.29 1.05 -5.54
N TRP A 55 -0.68 0.17 -5.83
CA TRP A 55 -2.09 0.41 -5.57
C TRP A 55 -2.76 -0.88 -5.09
N GLY A 56 -3.27 -0.86 -3.86
CA GLY A 56 -3.89 -2.00 -3.20
C GLY A 56 -3.20 -2.36 -1.89
N HIS A 57 -3.58 -3.50 -1.33
CA HIS A 57 -3.04 -4.00 -0.06
C HIS A 57 -1.74 -4.83 -0.26
N GLY A 58 -1.34 -5.11 -1.51
CA GLY A 58 -0.06 -5.74 -1.82
C GLY A 58 0.06 -7.23 -1.47
N VAL A 59 -1.05 -7.96 -1.31
CA VAL A 59 -1.06 -9.40 -0.98
C VAL A 59 -1.73 -10.19 -2.10
N GLY A 60 -1.15 -11.35 -2.46
CA GLY A 60 -1.67 -12.22 -3.51
C GLY A 60 -1.34 -11.70 -4.91
N LEU A 61 -2.34 -11.69 -5.80
CA LEU A 61 -2.13 -11.42 -7.21
C LEU A 61 -2.09 -9.92 -7.55
N CYS A 62 -0.96 -9.46 -8.10
CA CYS A 62 -0.86 -8.14 -8.73
C CYS A 62 -1.49 -8.19 -10.13
N GLN A 63 -2.61 -7.49 -10.33
CA GLN A 63 -3.38 -7.52 -11.59
C GLN A 63 -2.55 -7.05 -12.78
N ILE A 64 -1.82 -5.92 -12.63
CA ILE A 64 -0.96 -5.39 -13.68
C ILE A 64 0.20 -6.35 -13.97
N GLY A 65 0.80 -6.93 -12.92
CA GLY A 65 1.87 -7.91 -13.08
C GLY A 65 1.39 -9.17 -13.80
N ALA A 66 0.20 -9.68 -13.46
CA ALA A 66 -0.43 -10.80 -14.16
C ALA A 66 -0.69 -10.48 -15.65
N ALA A 67 -1.17 -9.29 -15.97
CA ALA A 67 -1.37 -8.85 -17.35
C ALA A 67 -0.03 -8.83 -18.12
N ILE A 68 1.03 -8.26 -17.54
CA ILE A 68 2.36 -8.23 -18.16
C ILE A 68 2.94 -9.64 -18.33
N MET A 69 2.72 -10.55 -17.37
CA MET A 69 3.11 -11.95 -17.53
C MET A 69 2.34 -12.61 -18.69
N SER A 70 1.05 -12.34 -18.82
CA SER A 70 0.26 -12.84 -19.96
C SER A 70 0.81 -12.32 -21.29
N GLU A 71 1.14 -11.02 -21.39
CA GLU A 71 1.77 -10.42 -22.58
C GLU A 71 3.14 -11.05 -22.91
N LYS A 72 3.86 -11.53 -21.90
CA LYS A 72 5.12 -12.26 -22.07
C LYS A 72 4.92 -13.75 -22.41
N GLY A 73 3.68 -14.22 -22.56
CA GLY A 73 3.35 -15.58 -22.97
C GLY A 73 3.20 -16.59 -21.82
N TYR A 74 3.24 -16.15 -20.56
CA TYR A 74 2.96 -17.03 -19.42
C TYR A 74 1.48 -17.41 -19.40
N ARG A 75 1.18 -18.68 -19.12
CA ARG A 75 -0.21 -19.14 -19.03
C ARG A 75 -0.76 -18.89 -17.63
N TYR A 76 -2.09 -18.94 -17.50
CA TYR A 76 -2.76 -18.63 -16.23
C TYR A 76 -2.23 -19.48 -15.05
N HIS A 77 -1.85 -20.74 -15.26
CA HIS A 77 -1.29 -21.59 -14.21
C HIS A 77 0.10 -21.12 -13.75
N ASP A 78 0.94 -20.62 -14.67
CA ASP A 78 2.26 -20.06 -14.33
C ASP A 78 2.10 -18.77 -13.53
N ILE A 79 1.14 -17.93 -13.93
CA ILE A 79 0.81 -16.67 -13.24
C ILE A 79 0.29 -16.96 -11.83
N LEU A 80 -0.64 -17.90 -11.68
CA LEU A 80 -1.17 -18.27 -10.37
C LEU A 80 -0.11 -18.91 -9.48
N ALA A 81 0.75 -19.78 -10.01
CA ALA A 81 1.84 -20.39 -9.26
C ALA A 81 2.87 -19.35 -8.76
N HIS A 82 3.07 -18.26 -9.51
CA HIS A 82 3.93 -17.16 -9.10
C HIS A 82 3.36 -16.37 -7.89
N TYR A 83 2.06 -16.07 -7.90
CA TYR A 83 1.42 -15.27 -6.84
C TYR A 83 0.90 -16.09 -5.65
N TYR A 84 0.65 -17.38 -5.86
CA TYR A 84 0.12 -18.32 -4.89
C TYR A 84 0.97 -19.59 -4.89
N PRO A 85 2.19 -19.54 -4.33
CA PRO A 85 3.06 -20.70 -4.25
C PRO A 85 2.36 -21.85 -3.50
N ASP A 86 2.66 -23.08 -3.92
CA ASP A 86 2.10 -24.32 -3.37
C ASP A 86 0.58 -24.51 -3.51
N SER A 87 -0.12 -23.58 -4.18
CA SER A 87 -1.55 -23.72 -4.48
C SER A 87 -1.80 -24.78 -5.56
N LYS A 88 -3.01 -25.37 -5.54
CA LYS A 88 -3.46 -26.34 -6.53
C LYS A 88 -4.71 -25.84 -7.24
N ILE A 89 -4.75 -26.00 -8.56
CA ILE A 89 -5.95 -25.76 -9.35
C ILE A 89 -6.81 -27.02 -9.29
N ILE A 90 -8.06 -26.86 -8.86
CA ILE A 90 -9.04 -27.95 -8.79
C ILE A 90 -10.23 -27.58 -9.68
N THR A 91 -10.60 -28.50 -10.57
CA THR A 91 -11.80 -28.37 -11.40
C THR A 91 -12.98 -28.99 -10.67
N ASN A 92 -13.98 -28.18 -10.32
CA ASN A 92 -15.18 -28.62 -9.62
C ASN A 92 -16.40 -28.53 -10.55
N TYR A 93 -16.57 -29.51 -11.43
CA TYR A 93 -17.82 -29.76 -12.17
C TYR A 93 -17.88 -31.19 -12.68
#